data_AF-A0A7C8YCG7-F1
#
_entry.id   AF-A0A7C8YCG7-F1
#
_cell.length_a   1.000
_cell.length_b   1.000
_cell.length_c   1.000
_cell.angle_alpha   90.00
_cell.angle_beta   90.00
_cell.angle_gamma   90.00
#
_symmetry.space_group_name_H-M   'P 1'
#
loop_
_entity.id
_entity.type
_entity.pdbx_description
1 polymer ?
#
loop_
_entity_poly.entity_id
_entity_poly.type
_entity_poly.pdbx_seq_one_letter_code
_entity_poly.pdbx_strand_id
1 'polypeptide(L)'
;PLEKKKEEDEQKRKEKASQNMLLVLISYFLLQATPETEYGRLNIGSRPAKRKPSGGIESLRAIPWTFSWTQTRFHLTVWLGFGAALKYAVKDASTQEMLREMYKKWPFFRVTIDMVEMMFAKGDPQIAALYDK
;
A
#
# COMPACT_ATOMS: atom_id res chain seq x y z
N PRO A 1 17.52 11.67 31.87
CA PRO A 1 16.68 10.44 31.79
C PRO A 1 15.20 10.73 31.52
N LEU A 2 14.59 11.67 32.26
CA LEU A 2 13.19 12.09 32.08
C LEU A 2 12.96 12.89 30.77
N GLU A 3 13.90 13.73 30.37
CA GLU A 3 13.85 14.47 29.09
C GLU A 3 13.91 13.55 27.86
N LYS A 4 14.89 12.63 27.82
CA LYS A 4 14.97 11.62 26.75
C LYS A 4 13.70 10.77 26.62
N LYS A 5 13.07 10.43 27.76
CA LYS A 5 11.81 9.68 27.76
C LYS A 5 10.64 10.51 27.21
N LYS A 6 10.58 11.80 27.52
CA LYS A 6 9.58 12.72 26.95
C LYS A 6 9.76 12.90 25.44
N GLU A 7 10.99 13.04 24.97
CA GLU A 7 11.31 13.13 23.53
C GLU A 7 10.92 11.84 22.78
N GLU A 8 11.22 10.66 23.34
CA GLU A 8 10.82 9.37 22.77
C GLU A 8 9.29 9.21 22.71
N ASP A 9 8.57 9.61 23.77
CA ASP A 9 7.12 9.55 23.82
C ASP A 9 6.46 10.53 22.83
N GLU A 10 7.06 11.72 22.64
CA GLU A 10 6.61 12.69 21.64
C GLU A 10 6.85 12.18 20.22
N GLN A 11 8.01 11.57 19.95
CA GLN A 11 8.33 10.97 18.66
C GLN A 11 7.36 9.84 18.30
N LYS A 12 7.09 8.93 19.25
CA LYS A 12 6.09 7.86 19.06
C LYS A 12 4.69 8.41 18.78
N ARG A 13 4.30 9.51 19.45
CA ARG A 13 3.01 10.18 19.19
C ARG A 13 2.95 10.76 17.78
N LYS A 14 4.02 11.41 17.31
CA LYS A 14 4.09 11.97 15.95
C LYS A 14 4.05 10.88 14.87
N GLU A 15 4.76 9.77 15.08
CA GLU A 15 4.72 8.62 14.17
C GLU A 15 3.33 7.99 14.09
N LYS A 16 2.69 7.77 15.25
CA LYS A 16 1.32 7.25 15.30
C LYS A 16 0.32 8.19 14.65
N ALA A 17 0.44 9.49 14.87
CA ALA A 17 -0.41 10.49 14.23
C ALA A 17 -0.24 10.47 12.70
N SER A 18 0.99 10.35 12.21
CA SER A 18 1.31 10.28 10.78
C SER A 18 0.75 8.99 10.15
N GLN A 19 0.90 7.85 10.82
CA GLN A 19 0.31 6.58 10.37
C GLN A 19 -1.22 6.64 10.33
N ASN A 20 -1.85 7.22 11.35
CA ASN A 20 -3.30 7.39 11.39
C ASN A 20 -3.79 8.29 10.25
N MET A 21 -3.10 9.40 9.98
CA MET A 21 -3.43 10.30 8.88
C MET A 21 -3.31 9.59 7.53
N LEU A 22 -2.26 8.78 7.33
CA LEU A 22 -2.11 7.96 6.13
C LEU A 22 -3.27 6.95 5.99
N LEU A 23 -3.66 6.27 7.06
CA LEU A 23 -4.79 5.33 7.04
C LEU A 23 -6.11 6.02 6.69
N VAL A 24 -6.36 7.21 7.22
CA VAL A 24 -7.56 8.00 6.91
C VAL A 24 -7.58 8.40 5.43
N LEU A 25 -6.47 8.91 4.91
CA LEU A 25 -6.36 9.28 3.50
C LEU A 25 -6.58 8.07 2.59
N ILE A 26 -5.90 6.96 2.87
CA ILE A 26 -6.07 5.73 2.09
C ILE A 26 -7.51 5.23 2.15
N SER A 27 -8.15 5.29 3.31
CA SER A 27 -9.55 4.88 3.45
C SER A 27 -10.50 5.79 2.66
N TYR A 28 -10.23 7.10 2.61
CA TYR A 28 -10.99 8.04 1.80
C TYR A 28 -10.85 7.73 0.30
N PHE A 29 -9.61 7.58 -0.19
CA PHE A 29 -9.34 7.24 -1.58
C PHE A 29 -9.92 5.88 -1.96
N LEU A 30 -9.84 4.88 -1.07
CA LEU A 30 -10.45 3.57 -1.32
C LEU A 30 -11.95 3.71 -1.59
N LEU A 31 -12.67 4.50 -0.79
CA LEU A 31 -14.12 4.63 -0.93
C LEU A 31 -14.57 5.48 -2.12
N GLN A 32 -13.73 6.44 -2.56
CA GLN A 32 -14.07 7.34 -3.66
C GLN A 32 -13.59 6.83 -5.01
N ALA A 33 -12.35 6.33 -5.07
CA ALA A 33 -11.68 5.96 -6.31
C ALA A 33 -11.86 4.48 -6.67
N THR A 34 -12.47 3.65 -5.81
CA THR A 34 -12.59 2.20 -6.03
C THR A 34 -14.00 1.69 -5.74
N PRO A 35 -14.44 0.58 -6.38
CA PRO A 35 -15.78 0.03 -6.20
C PRO A 35 -15.91 -0.84 -4.93
N GLU A 36 -15.27 -0.46 -3.81
CA GLU A 36 -15.26 -1.26 -2.57
C GLU A 36 -16.66 -1.42 -1.97
N THR A 37 -17.44 -0.34 -1.98
CA THR A 37 -18.79 -0.32 -1.39
C THR A 37 -19.75 -1.18 -2.21
N GLU A 38 -19.64 -1.11 -3.53
CA GLU A 38 -20.39 -1.85 -4.52
C GLU A 38 -20.05 -3.34 -4.40
N TYR A 39 -18.77 -3.68 -4.32
CA TYR A 39 -18.31 -5.06 -4.11
C TYR A 39 -18.94 -5.68 -2.85
N GLY A 40 -19.04 -4.92 -1.76
CA GLY A 40 -19.69 -5.37 -0.53
C GLY A 40 -21.20 -5.61 -0.64
N ARG A 41 -21.86 -5.01 -1.63
CA ARG A 41 -23.31 -5.15 -1.90
C ARG A 41 -23.62 -6.24 -2.92
N LEU A 42 -22.65 -6.65 -3.73
CA LEU A 42 -22.83 -7.67 -4.74
C LEU A 42 -22.65 -9.09 -4.17
N ASN A 43 -23.39 -10.04 -4.73
CA ASN A 43 -23.31 -11.47 -4.37
C ASN A 43 -22.09 -12.18 -4.97
N ILE A 44 -20.91 -11.54 -4.91
CA ILE A 44 -19.66 -12.08 -5.47
C ILE A 44 -18.90 -12.90 -4.42
N GLY A 45 -18.96 -12.48 -3.15
CA GLY A 45 -18.24 -13.13 -2.06
C GLY A 45 -19.16 -13.96 -1.16
N SER A 46 -18.69 -15.14 -0.73
CA SER A 46 -19.38 -15.95 0.28
C SER A 46 -19.26 -15.39 1.70
N ARG A 47 -18.37 -14.40 1.91
CA ARG A 47 -18.08 -13.84 3.22
C ARG A 47 -18.18 -12.31 3.20
N PRO A 48 -18.50 -11.68 4.36
CA PRO A 48 -18.54 -10.22 4.46
C PRO A 48 -17.21 -9.56 4.09
N ALA A 49 -17.24 -8.39 3.45
CA ALA A 49 -16.03 -7.65 3.09
C ALA A 49 -15.28 -7.13 4.34
N LYS A 50 -16.02 -6.69 5.37
CA LYS A 50 -15.47 -6.19 6.63
C LYS A 50 -15.71 -7.15 7.80
N ARG A 51 -14.81 -7.14 8.77
CA ARG A 51 -14.95 -7.86 10.05
C ARG A 51 -15.93 -7.17 10.99
N LYS A 52 -15.94 -5.83 11.00
CA LYS A 52 -16.89 -4.99 11.74
C LYS A 52 -17.53 -4.00 10.75
N PRO A 53 -18.86 -3.99 10.58
CA PRO A 53 -19.51 -3.12 9.60
C PRO A 53 -19.24 -1.62 9.80
N SER A 54 -19.12 -1.18 11.06
CA SER A 54 -18.81 0.21 11.44
C SER A 54 -17.31 0.52 11.52
N GLY A 55 -16.44 -0.45 11.19
CA GLY A 55 -15.00 -0.26 11.24
C GLY A 55 -14.46 0.49 10.02
N GLY A 56 -13.36 1.23 10.21
CA GLY A 56 -12.59 1.80 9.11
C GLY A 56 -11.84 0.74 8.30
N ILE A 57 -10.83 1.19 7.54
CA ILE A 57 -9.99 0.32 6.70
C ILE A 57 -9.36 -0.87 7.44
N GLU A 58 -9.04 -0.73 8.73
CA GLU A 58 -8.50 -1.81 9.57
C GLU A 58 -9.45 -3.00 9.73
N SER A 59 -10.76 -2.78 9.53
CA SER A 59 -11.75 -3.85 9.58
C SER A 59 -11.93 -4.56 8.23
N LEU A 60 -11.40 -3.99 7.15
CA LEU A 60 -11.49 -4.54 5.79
C LEU A 60 -10.62 -5.79 5.67
N ARG A 61 -11.13 -6.81 4.97
CA ARG A 61 -10.35 -8.03 4.72
C ARG A 61 -9.39 -7.82 3.55
N ALA A 62 -8.29 -8.57 3.56
CA ALA A 62 -7.24 -8.49 2.55
C ALA A 62 -7.76 -8.74 1.12
N ILE A 63 -8.70 -9.67 0.92
CA ILE A 63 -9.26 -9.95 -0.41
C ILE A 63 -10.04 -8.75 -0.96
N PRO A 64 -11.08 -8.21 -0.27
CA PRO A 64 -11.74 -6.97 -0.69
C PRO A 64 -10.77 -5.82 -0.92
N TRP A 65 -9.81 -5.62 -0.01
CA TRP A 65 -8.79 -4.57 -0.14
C TRP A 65 -8.01 -4.69 -1.45
N THR A 66 -7.40 -5.84 -1.73
CA THR A 66 -6.63 -6.05 -2.97
C THR A 66 -7.53 -6.03 -4.21
N PHE A 67 -8.75 -6.56 -4.11
CA PHE A 67 -9.71 -6.61 -5.21
C PHE A 67 -10.09 -5.20 -5.67
N SER A 68 -10.43 -4.30 -4.75
CA SER A 68 -10.86 -2.94 -5.09
C SER A 68 -9.82 -2.16 -5.88
N TRP A 69 -8.54 -2.22 -5.50
CA TRP A 69 -7.44 -1.57 -6.24
C TRP A 69 -7.08 -2.26 -7.56
N THR A 70 -7.44 -3.53 -7.69
CA THR A 70 -7.25 -4.28 -8.93
C THR A 70 -8.28 -3.85 -9.98
N GLN A 71 -9.51 -3.55 -9.57
CA GLN A 71 -10.57 -3.09 -10.48
C GLN A 71 -10.20 -1.77 -11.16
N THR A 72 -9.55 -0.86 -10.42
CA THR A 72 -9.20 0.48 -10.91
C THR A 72 -7.88 0.51 -11.67
N ARG A 73 -7.24 -0.65 -11.85
CA ARG A 73 -5.92 -0.79 -12.50
C ARG A 73 -4.82 0.03 -11.83
N PHE A 74 -5.02 0.42 -10.57
CA PHE A 74 -4.05 1.21 -9.80
C PHE A 74 -3.11 0.34 -8.98
N HIS A 75 -3.55 -0.82 -8.47
CA HIS A 75 -2.74 -1.80 -7.73
C HIS A 75 -1.92 -1.23 -6.55
N LEU A 76 -2.46 -0.22 -5.85
CA LEU A 76 -1.78 0.50 -4.75
C LEU A 76 -1.15 -0.44 -3.70
N THR A 77 -1.80 -1.57 -3.43
CA THR A 77 -1.40 -2.54 -2.40
C THR A 77 -0.03 -3.17 -2.63
N VAL A 78 0.48 -3.13 -3.86
CA VAL A 78 1.73 -3.80 -4.24
C VAL A 78 2.92 -2.84 -4.20
N TRP A 79 2.75 -1.61 -4.66
CA TRP A 79 3.88 -0.70 -4.91
C TRP A 79 3.97 0.46 -3.91
N LEU A 80 2.96 0.70 -3.07
CA LEU A 80 2.99 1.78 -2.08
C LEU A 80 4.21 1.63 -1.16
N GLY A 81 5.00 2.69 -1.04
CA GLY A 81 6.25 2.72 -0.26
C GLY A 81 7.48 2.21 -1.02
N PHE A 82 7.30 1.34 -2.02
CA PHE A 82 8.41 0.77 -2.79
C PHE A 82 9.20 1.83 -3.57
N GLY A 83 8.49 2.74 -4.25
CA GLY A 83 9.13 3.82 -5.00
C GLY A 83 9.94 4.78 -4.12
N ALA A 84 9.46 5.09 -2.92
CA ALA A 84 10.17 5.94 -1.97
C ALA A 84 11.43 5.24 -1.42
N ALA A 85 11.31 3.96 -1.08
CA ALA A 85 12.44 3.15 -0.60
C ALA A 85 13.53 3.02 -1.67
N LEU A 86 13.16 2.70 -2.91
CA LEU A 86 14.11 2.65 -4.02
C LEU A 86 14.76 4.00 -4.29
N LYS A 87 13.97 5.09 -4.35
CA LYS A 87 14.49 6.44 -4.58
C LYS A 87 15.48 6.86 -3.49
N TYR A 88 15.28 6.43 -2.25
CA TYR A 88 16.22 6.65 -1.16
C TYR A 88 17.50 5.82 -1.35
N ALA A 89 17.35 4.53 -1.65
CA ALA A 89 18.47 3.60 -1.75
C ALA A 89 19.40 3.88 -2.95
N VAL A 90 18.87 4.31 -4.10
CA VAL A 90 19.69 4.57 -5.31
C VAL A 90 20.46 5.89 -5.27
N LYS A 91 20.32 6.70 -4.20
CA LYS A 91 21.12 7.93 -4.04
C LYS A 91 22.60 7.65 -3.87
N ASP A 92 22.93 6.48 -3.33
CA ASP A 92 24.29 6.02 -3.13
C ASP A 92 24.64 4.95 -4.17
N ALA A 93 25.74 5.16 -4.90
CA ALA A 93 26.18 4.25 -5.96
C ALA A 93 26.53 2.86 -5.42
N SER A 94 27.05 2.77 -4.20
CA SER A 94 27.41 1.48 -3.58
C SER A 94 26.16 0.67 -3.25
N THR A 95 25.12 1.33 -2.74
CA THR A 95 23.82 0.73 -2.47
C THR A 95 23.13 0.30 -3.76
N GLN A 96 23.23 1.09 -4.83
CA GLN A 96 22.68 0.70 -6.14
C GLN A 96 23.33 -0.59 -6.66
N GLU A 97 24.64 -0.73 -6.58
CA GLU A 97 25.33 -1.96 -7.01
C GLU A 97 24.95 -3.16 -6.13
N MET A 98 24.84 -2.95 -4.81
CA MET A 98 24.34 -3.97 -3.88
C MET A 98 22.94 -4.47 -4.28
N LEU A 99 22.01 -3.56 -4.61
CA LEU A 99 20.66 -3.94 -5.05
C LEU A 99 20.66 -4.75 -6.35
N ARG A 100 21.55 -4.40 -7.30
CA ARG A 100 21.73 -5.17 -8.54
C ARG A 100 22.27 -6.57 -8.26
N GLU A 101 23.22 -6.70 -7.35
CA GLU A 101 23.77 -7.99 -6.95
C GLU A 101 22.74 -8.83 -6.18
N MET A 102 21.94 -8.21 -5.31
CA MET A 102 20.80 -8.87 -4.65
C MET A 102 19.80 -9.41 -5.68
N TYR A 103 19.48 -8.65 -6.72
CA TYR A 103 18.57 -9.11 -7.78
C TYR A 103 19.12 -10.33 -8.53
N LYS A 104 20.43 -10.37 -8.79
CA LYS A 104 21.06 -11.50 -9.50
C LYS A 104 21.21 -12.75 -8.61
N LYS A 105 21.60 -12.56 -7.35
CA LYS A 105 22.09 -13.65 -6.48
C LYS A 105 21.10 -14.08 -5.41
N TRP A 106 20.11 -13.25 -5.08
CA TRP A 106 19.17 -13.54 -3.99
C TRP A 106 17.75 -13.78 -4.53
N PRO A 107 17.30 -15.06 -4.59
CA PRO A 107 16.00 -15.41 -5.17
C PRO A 107 14.81 -14.70 -4.51
N PHE A 108 14.85 -14.49 -3.19
CA PHE A 108 13.80 -13.77 -2.47
C PHE A 108 13.64 -12.33 -2.98
N PHE A 109 14.77 -11.62 -3.12
CA PHE A 109 14.76 -10.25 -3.61
C PHE A 109 14.29 -10.23 -5.07
N ARG A 110 14.84 -11.12 -5.91
CA ARG A 110 14.43 -11.25 -7.32
C ARG A 110 12.93 -11.44 -7.48
N VAL A 111 12.33 -12.43 -6.82
CA VAL A 111 10.89 -12.72 -6.92
C VAL A 111 10.06 -11.55 -6.39
N THR A 112 10.53 -10.83 -5.38
CA THR A 112 9.85 -9.63 -4.87
C THR A 112 9.83 -8.51 -5.92
N ILE A 113 10.95 -8.25 -6.59
CA ILE A 113 11.04 -7.26 -7.67
C ILE A 113 10.18 -7.69 -8.86
N ASP A 114 10.29 -8.94 -9.31
CA ASP A 114 9.54 -9.48 -10.44
C ASP A 114 8.00 -9.39 -10.18
N MET A 115 7.57 -9.59 -8.93
CA MET A 115 6.17 -9.41 -8.53
C MET A 115 5.72 -7.96 -8.69
N VAL A 116 6.54 -6.99 -8.28
CA VAL A 116 6.24 -5.56 -8.42
C VAL A 116 6.19 -5.17 -9.90
N GLU A 117 7.15 -5.63 -10.70
CA GLU A 117 7.20 -5.41 -12.15
C GLU A 117 5.95 -5.94 -12.85
N MET A 118 5.55 -7.18 -12.56
CA MET A 118 4.35 -7.79 -13.13
C MET A 118 3.07 -7.01 -12.78
N MET A 119 3.00 -6.41 -11.60
CA MET A 119 1.85 -5.61 -11.19
C MET A 119 1.83 -4.24 -11.86
N PHE A 120 2.99 -3.62 -12.12
CA PHE A 120 3.06 -2.45 -12.98
C PHE A 120 2.63 -2.76 -14.41
N ALA A 121 2.99 -3.93 -14.95
CA ALA A 121 2.55 -4.36 -16.28
C ALA A 121 1.02 -4.56 -16.39
N LYS A 122 0.33 -4.83 -15.27
CA LYS A 122 -1.13 -4.93 -15.22
C LYS A 122 -1.83 -3.60 -14.92
N GLY A 123 -1.09 -2.62 -14.42
CA GLY A 123 -1.60 -1.31 -14.09
C GLY A 123 -1.82 -0.43 -15.33
N ASP A 124 -2.77 0.49 -15.20
CA ASP A 124 -3.05 1.50 -16.22
C ASP A 124 -3.42 2.83 -15.54
N PRO A 125 -2.48 3.80 -15.49
CA PRO A 125 -2.72 5.09 -14.88
C PRO A 125 -3.82 5.91 -15.58
N GLN A 126 -4.07 5.67 -16.88
CA GLN A 126 -5.12 6.38 -17.61
C GLN A 126 -6.50 5.88 -17.16
N ILE A 127 -6.67 4.57 -16.99
CA ILE A 127 -7.89 3.99 -16.44
C ILE A 127 -8.09 4.47 -15.00
N ALA A 128 -7.05 4.42 -14.15
CA ALA A 128 -7.14 4.91 -12.78
C ALA A 128 -7.60 6.37 -12.71
N ALA A 129 -7.06 7.24 -13.56
CA ALA A 129 -7.46 8.65 -13.64
C ALA A 129 -8.90 8.87 -14.14
N LEU A 130 -9.52 7.89 -14.81
CA LEU A 130 -10.94 7.94 -15.16
C LEU A 130 -11.85 7.62 -13.97
N TYR A 131 -11.40 6.78 -13.02
CA TYR A 131 -12.12 6.50 -11.77
C TYR A 131 -12.07 7.67 -10.78
N ASP A 132 -11.07 8.55 -10.89
CA ASP A 132 -10.91 9.73 -10.04
C ASP A 132 -11.83 10.91 -10.45
N LYS A 133 -12.54 10.83 -11.58
CA LYS A 133 -13.45 11.87 -12.10
C LYS A 133 -14.88 11.65 -11.65
#